data_AF-A0A950M7N0-F1
#
_entry.id   AF-A0A950M7N0-F1
#
_cell.length_a   1.000
_cell.length_b   1.000
_cell.length_c   1.000
_cell.angle_alpha   90.00
_cell.angle_beta   90.00
_cell.angle_gamma   90.00
#
_symmetry.space_group_name_H-M   'P 1'
#
loop_
_entity.id
_entity.type
_entity.pdbx_description
1 polymer ?
#
loop_
_entity_poly.entity_id
_entity_poly.type
_entity_poly.pdbx_seq_one_letter_code
_entity_poly.pdbx_strand_id
1 'polypeptide(L)' 'MFLDRLAKRVSFIAAQLEKSEYILGEHFSIADAYLFTILSWSRYVTFDLAPWPAVTDYLARIAQRQSVHDAMAAEGLIKQ' A
#
# COMPACT_ATOMS: atom_id res chain seq x y z
N MET A 1 -20.38 7.02 -6.24
CA MET A 1 -20.93 5.73 -5.77
C MET A 1 -19.88 4.60 -5.63
N PHE A 2 -18.94 4.40 -6.57
CA PHE A 2 -17.83 3.43 -6.41
C PHE A 2 -16.60 4.04 -5.72
N LEU A 3 -16.10 5.17 -6.24
CA LEU A 3 -14.93 5.87 -5.69
C LEU A 3 -15.13 6.26 -4.22
N ASP A 4 -16.33 6.69 -3.84
CA ASP A 4 -16.65 7.00 -2.43
C ASP A 4 -16.49 5.79 -1.50
N ARG A 5 -16.80 4.57 -1.98
CA ARG A 5 -16.61 3.35 -1.19
C ARG A 5 -15.14 3.00 -1.06
N LEU A 6 -14.36 3.22 -2.12
CA LEU A 6 -12.92 3.02 -2.09
C LEU A 6 -12.27 4.02 -1.13
N ALA A 7 -12.62 5.31 -1.24
CA ALA A 7 -12.17 6.36 -0.33
C ALA A 7 -12.50 6.02 1.13
N LYS A 8 -13.71 5.56 1.45
CA LYS A 8 -14.07 5.12 2.81
C LYS A 8 -13.18 3.98 3.32
N ARG A 9 -12.86 2.99 2.48
CA ARG A 9 -11.99 1.87 2.86
C ARG A 9 -10.55 2.33 3.08
N VAL A 10 -10.05 3.20 2.21
CA VAL A 10 -8.70 3.75 2.35
C VAL A 10 -8.60 4.66 3.56
N SER A 11 -9.63 5.47 3.88
CA SER A 11 -9.69 6.23 5.13
C SER A 11 -9.64 5.33 6.37
N PHE A 12 -10.31 4.19 6.36
CA PHE A 12 -10.23 3.23 7.47
C PHE A 12 -8.81 2.66 7.64
N ILE A 13 -8.16 2.31 6.53
CA ILE A 13 -6.77 1.84 6.52
C ILE A 13 -5.81 2.94 6.99
N ALA A 14 -5.98 4.17 6.50
CA ALA A 14 -5.17 5.31 6.88
C ALA A 14 -5.23 5.58 8.39
N ALA A 15 -6.42 5.55 8.99
CA ALA A 15 -6.60 5.73 10.43
C ALA A 15 -5.91 4.64 11.28
N GLN A 16 -5.69 3.45 10.71
CA GLN A 16 -4.88 2.40 11.35
C GLN A 16 -3.38 2.67 11.20
N LEU A 17 -2.94 3.05 10.00
CA LEU A 17 -1.53 3.34 9.68
C LEU A 17 -1.02 4.64 10.31
N GLU A 18 -1.90 5.54 10.74
CA GLU A 18 -1.54 6.69 11.59
C GLU A 18 -1.07 6.26 12.99
N LYS A 19 -1.42 5.05 13.43
CA LYS A 19 -1.12 4.55 14.78
C LYS A 19 0.00 3.51 14.78
N SER A 20 0.36 2.97 13.62
CA SER A 20 1.31 1.86 13.53
C SER A 20 2.01 1.81 12.18
N GLU A 21 3.22 1.25 12.17
CA GLU A 21 4.04 1.20 10.96
C GLU A 21 3.53 0.18 9.92
N TYR A 22 2.87 -0.88 10.37
CA TYR A 22 2.28 -1.93 9.54
C TYR A 22 0.82 -2.15 9.90
N ILE A 23 0.06 -2.81 9.01
CA ILE A 23 -1.40 -2.88 9.15
C ILE A 23 -1.85 -3.69 10.38
N LEU A 24 -1.01 -4.62 10.86
CA LEU A 24 -1.25 -5.44 12.05
C LEU A 24 -0.36 -5.07 13.26
N GLY A 25 0.39 -3.97 13.22
CA GLY A 25 1.23 -3.53 14.34
C GLY A 25 2.65 -3.15 13.94
N GLU A 26 3.61 -3.52 14.78
CA GLU A 26 5.03 -3.13 14.64
C GLU A 26 5.84 -4.04 13.70
N HIS A 27 5.24 -5.13 13.22
CA HIS A 27 5.92 -6.11 12.38
C HIS A 27 5.20 -6.32 11.06
N PHE A 28 6.00 -6.37 9.99
CA PHE A 28 5.53 -6.74 8.66
C PHE A 28 4.90 -8.13 8.67
N SER A 29 3.73 -8.26 8.06
CA SER A 29 2.96 -9.50 7.98
C SER A 29 2.50 -9.80 6.55
N ILE A 30 1.90 -10.98 6.35
CA ILE A 30 1.27 -11.32 5.06
C ILE A 30 0.16 -10.34 4.67
N ALA A 31 -0.51 -9.72 5.65
CA ALA A 31 -1.52 -8.70 5.39
C ALA A 31 -0.91 -7.48 4.70
N ASP A 32 0.34 -7.13 5.04
CA ASP A 32 1.03 -6.00 4.43
C ASP A 32 1.46 -6.28 2.99
N ALA A 33 1.96 -7.49 2.73
CA ALA A 33 2.26 -7.93 1.36
C ALA A 33 1.03 -7.82 0.46
N TYR A 34 -0.13 -8.29 0.95
CA TYR A 34 -1.37 -8.23 0.20
C TYR A 34 -1.88 -6.80 0.02
N LEU A 35 -1.87 -5.99 1.09
CA LEU A 35 -2.33 -4.62 1.06
C LEU A 35 -1.48 -3.76 0.11
N PHE A 36 -0.16 -3.95 0.11
CA PHE A 36 0.75 -3.29 -0.84
C PHE A 36 0.34 -3.56 -2.29
N THR A 37 0.10 -4.82 -2.66
CA THR A 37 -0.33 -5.17 -4.01
C THR A 37 -1.65 -4.47 -4.38
N ILE A 38 -2.67 -4.55 -3.52
CA ILE A 38 -3.97 -3.93 -3.79
C ILE A 38 -3.86 -2.41 -3.96
N LEU A 39 -3.15 -1.74 -3.05
CA LEU A 39 -2.97 -0.29 -3.10
C LEU A 39 -2.08 0.15 -4.28
N SER A 40 -1.15 -0.69 -4.73
CA SER A 40 -0.29 -0.39 -5.88
C SER A 40 -1.08 -0.16 -7.16
N TRP A 41 -2.26 -0.80 -7.28
CA TRP A 41 -3.13 -0.68 -8.45
C TRP A 41 -3.87 0.65 -8.56
N SER A 42 -3.87 1.47 -7.50
CA SER A 42 -4.44 2.82 -7.49
C SER A 42 -4.01 3.66 -8.70
N ARG A 43 -2.74 3.51 -9.12
CA ARG A 43 -2.14 4.17 -10.29
C ARG A 43 -2.78 3.79 -11.63
N TYR A 44 -3.38 2.60 -11.74
CA TYR A 44 -3.98 2.10 -12.98
C TYR A 44 -5.49 2.34 -13.07
N VAL A 45 -6.13 2.67 -11.94
CA VAL A 45 -7.58 2.88 -11.86
C VAL A 45 -7.96 4.35 -11.60
N THR A 46 -7.02 5.26 -11.80
CA THR A 46 -7.21 6.72 -11.61
C THR A 46 -7.76 7.05 -10.22
N PHE A 47 -7.27 6.33 -9.19
CA PHE A 47 -7.63 6.60 -7.80
C PHE A 47 -6.43 7.23 -7.09
N ASP A 48 -6.56 8.50 -6.72
CA ASP A 48 -5.48 9.23 -6.06
C ASP A 48 -5.41 8.91 -4.56
N LEU A 49 -4.23 8.53 -4.09
CA LEU A 49 -3.94 8.25 -2.68
C LEU A 49 -3.36 9.46 -1.94
N ALA A 50 -3.05 10.56 -2.63
CA ALA A 50 -2.48 11.76 -2.01
C ALA A 50 -3.28 12.31 -0.80
N PRO A 51 -4.63 12.17 -0.73
CA PRO A 51 -5.38 12.59 0.47
C PRO A 51 -5.06 11.80 1.75
N TRP A 52 -4.34 10.68 1.67
CA TRP A 52 -3.98 9.83 2.82
C TRP A 52 -2.45 9.64 2.92
N PRO A 53 -1.70 10.61 3.48
CA PRO A 53 -0.24 10.55 3.59
C PRO A 53 0.28 9.30 4.31
N ALA A 54 -0.40 8.85 5.38
CA ALA A 54 -0.04 7.63 6.09
C ALA A 54 -0.03 6.38 5.18
N VAL A 55 -0.91 6.35 4.17
CA VAL A 55 -0.99 5.25 3.19
C VAL A 55 0.15 5.36 2.16
N THR A 56 0.47 6.57 1.70
CA THR A 56 1.58 6.77 0.76
C THR A 56 2.94 6.48 1.41
N ASP A 57 3.12 6.89 2.66
CA ASP A 57 4.34 6.62 3.44
C ASP A 57 4.49 5.12 3.73
N TYR A 58 3.38 4.47 4.08
CA TYR A 58 3.33 3.01 4.20
C TYR A 58 3.75 2.30 2.91
N LEU A 59 3.17 2.68 1.76
CA LEU A 59 3.55 2.11 0.46
C LEU A 59 5.04 2.29 0.16
N ALA A 60 5.58 3.49 0.42
CA ALA A 60 7.00 3.78 0.21
C ALA A 60 7.88 2.90 1.10
N ARG A 61 7.50 2.71 2.37
CA ARG A 61 8.20 1.84 3.32
C ARG A 61 8.22 0.39 2.86
N ILE A 62 7.07 -0.15 2.41
CA ILE A 62 7.00 -1.54 1.93
C ILE A 62 7.80 -1.70 0.63
N ALA A 63 7.74 -0.72 -0.27
CA ALA A 63 8.49 -0.74 -1.51
C ALA A 63 10.01 -0.85 -1.31
N GLN A 64 10.56 -0.28 -0.22
CA GLN A 64 11.99 -0.35 0.09
C GLN A 64 12.49 -1.73 0.53
N ARG A 65 11.61 -2.71 0.77
CA ARG A 65 12.02 -4.06 1.21
C ARG A 65 12.66 -4.81 0.04
N GLN A 66 13.82 -5.44 0.29
CA GLN A 66 14.53 -6.22 -0.73
C GLN A 66 13.63 -7.30 -1.36
N SER A 67 12.86 -8.04 -0.55
CA SER A 67 11.97 -9.08 -1.07
C SER A 67 10.83 -8.54 -1.94
N VAL A 68 10.42 -7.28 -1.74
CA VAL A 68 9.42 -6.62 -2.58
C VAL A 68 10.06 -6.21 -3.91
N HIS A 69 11.26 -5.63 -3.86
CA HIS A 69 12.05 -5.34 -5.07
C HIS A 69 12.30 -6.61 -5.90
N ASP A 70 12.75 -7.69 -5.27
CA ASP A 70 13.03 -8.97 -5.95
C ASP A 70 11.77 -9.54 -6.62
N ALA A 71 10.63 -9.50 -5.93
CA ALA A 71 9.35 -9.95 -6.48
C ALA A 71 8.91 -9.07 -7.66
N MET A 72 8.96 -7.74 -7.51
CA MET A 72 8.61 -6.81 -8.60
C MET A 72 9.53 -6.97 -9.82
N ALA A 73 10.81 -7.27 -9.61
CA ALA A 73 11.74 -7.55 -10.70
C ALA A 73 11.44 -8.89 -11.38
N ALA A 74 11.15 -9.95 -10.61
CA ALA A 74 10.77 -11.26 -11.12
C ALA A 74 9.46 -11.23 -11.91
N GLU A 75 8.51 -10.38 -11.52
CA GLU A 75 7.25 -10.13 -12.24
C GLU A 75 7.42 -9.16 -13.43
N GLY A 76 8.61 -8.60 -13.66
CA GLY A 76 8.90 -7.70 -14.78
C GLY A 76 8.33 -6.28 -14.61
N LEU A 77 7.96 -5.89 -13.38
CA LEU A 77 7.39 -4.58 -13.06
C LEU A 77 8.47 -3.50 -12.92
N ILE A 78 9.68 -3.90 -12.56
CA ILE A 78 10.85 -3.02 -12.45
C ILE A 78 12.09 -3.74 -13.02
N LYS A 79 13.10 -2.96 -13.39
CA LYS A 79 14.42 -3.51 -13.74
C LYS A 79 15.20 -3.80 -12.47
N GLN A 80 15.99 -4.87 -12.50
CA GLN A 80 17.02 -5.13 -11.49
C GLN A 80 18.12 -4.08 -11.56
#